data_AF-A0A3N0UEZ6-F1
#
_entry.id   AF-A0A3N0UEZ6-F1
#
_cell.length_a   1.000
_cell.length_b   1.000
_cell.length_c   1.000
_cell.angle_alpha   90.00
_cell.angle_beta   90.00
_cell.angle_gamma   90.00
#
_symmetry.space_group_name_H-M   'P 1'
#
loop_
_entity.id
_entity.type
_entity.pdbx_description
1 polymer ?
#
loop_
_entity_poly.entity_id
_entity_poly.type
_entity_poly.pdbx_seq_one_letter_code
_entity_poly.pdbx_strand_id
1 'polypeptide(L)'
;MYDRNRSDSTLYRRDIAVFDKTVFYAESGGQTSDIGCINGNDVIDVQKKLGELFSVRNKKVNVSGVKINTRIIHTFSNDVDFNSGDKVKMKIDWGRRYKIMKHHTLSHFLFHAFNTVLNRYNVDIFLKGCSINEERASYSLTNKITDEQLAEIKNLLR
;
A
#
# COMPACT_ATOMS: atom_id res chain seq x y z
N MET A 1 -20.73 22.34 -21.98
CA MET A 1 -21.47 21.09 -21.71
C MET A 1 -20.65 19.95 -22.30
N TYR A 2 -19.98 19.18 -21.44
CA TYR A 2 -19.23 17.99 -21.87
C TYR A 2 -20.04 16.78 -21.46
N ASP A 3 -20.70 16.19 -22.45
CA ASP A 3 -21.32 14.87 -22.35
C ASP A 3 -20.19 13.83 -22.32
N ARG A 4 -20.04 13.15 -21.18
CA ARG A 4 -19.25 11.92 -21.08
C ARG A 4 -20.20 10.83 -20.61
N ASN A 5 -20.91 10.25 -21.56
CA ASN A 5 -21.29 8.84 -21.52
C ASN A 5 -20.02 7.98 -21.35
N ARG A 6 -19.48 7.89 -20.13
CA ARG A 6 -18.57 6.81 -19.74
C ARG A 6 -19.45 5.66 -19.30
N SER A 7 -19.73 4.75 -20.24
CA SER A 7 -19.95 3.37 -19.90
C SER A 7 -18.68 2.84 -19.24
N ASP A 8 -18.53 3.05 -17.94
CA ASP A 8 -17.58 2.31 -17.12
C ASP A 8 -18.04 0.85 -17.21
N SER A 9 -17.52 0.12 -18.19
CA SER A 9 -17.76 -1.31 -18.36
C SER A 9 -17.37 -1.98 -17.06
N THR A 10 -18.35 -2.50 -16.34
CA THR A 10 -18.16 -3.28 -15.12
C THR A 10 -17.15 -4.38 -15.43
N LEU A 11 -15.96 -4.30 -14.82
CA LEU A 11 -15.00 -5.41 -14.79
C LEU A 11 -15.59 -6.46 -13.85
N TYR A 12 -16.52 -7.26 -14.36
CA TYR A 12 -16.99 -8.45 -13.67
C TYR A 12 -16.13 -9.62 -14.13
N ARG A 13 -15.17 -9.98 -13.29
CA ARG A 13 -14.62 -11.32 -13.26
C ARG A 13 -15.25 -12.00 -12.06
N ARG A 14 -15.62 -13.28 -12.16
CA ARG A 14 -16.39 -13.96 -11.11
C ARG A 14 -15.71 -13.92 -9.73
N ASP A 15 -14.40 -13.73 -9.68
CA ASP A 15 -13.55 -13.64 -8.49
C ASP A 15 -13.26 -12.19 -8.05
N ILE A 16 -13.90 -11.16 -8.62
CA ILE A 16 -13.57 -9.75 -8.35
C ILE A 16 -14.82 -8.91 -8.06
N ALA A 17 -14.76 -8.07 -7.02
CA ALA A 17 -15.79 -7.06 -6.76
C ALA A 17 -15.22 -5.69 -6.35
N VAL A 18 -15.98 -4.64 -6.64
CA VAL A 18 -15.69 -3.24 -6.27
C VAL A 18 -16.87 -2.72 -5.47
N PHE A 19 -16.58 -2.02 -4.37
CA PHE A 19 -17.58 -1.45 -3.46
C PHE A 19 -17.46 0.07 -3.40
N ASP A 20 -18.52 0.75 -3.00
CA ASP A 20 -18.55 2.21 -2.81
C ASP A 20 -17.63 2.64 -1.65
N LYS A 21 -17.57 1.81 -0.59
CA LYS A 21 -16.72 1.97 0.58
C LYS A 21 -16.14 0.63 0.98
N THR A 22 -14.95 0.65 1.57
CA THR A 22 -14.30 -0.56 2.09
C THR A 22 -13.49 -0.25 3.33
N VAL A 23 -13.42 -1.23 4.23
CA VAL A 23 -12.54 -1.21 5.42
C VAL A 23 -11.17 -1.81 5.13
N PHE A 24 -10.99 -2.45 3.97
CA PHE A 24 -9.74 -3.08 3.58
C PHE A 24 -8.74 -2.03 3.08
N TYR A 25 -7.51 -2.12 3.58
CA TYR A 25 -6.37 -1.42 3.00
C TYR A 25 -5.96 -2.09 1.69
N ALA A 26 -5.94 -1.31 0.61
CA ALA A 26 -5.36 -1.75 -0.67
C ALA A 26 -3.85 -1.57 -0.66
N GLU A 27 -3.11 -2.52 -1.26
CA GLU A 27 -1.66 -2.50 -1.30
C GLU A 27 -1.12 -1.14 -1.80
N SER A 28 -0.21 -0.55 -1.03
CA SER A 28 0.42 0.72 -1.37
C SER A 28 1.63 1.02 -0.50
N GLY A 29 2.56 1.84 -1.01
CA GLY A 29 3.71 2.31 -0.23
C GLY A 29 4.60 1.20 0.34
N GLY A 30 4.65 0.04 -0.34
CA GLY A 30 5.36 -1.16 0.12
C GLY A 30 4.57 -2.02 1.10
N GLN A 31 3.43 -1.55 1.62
CA GLN A 31 2.57 -2.30 2.52
C GLN A 31 1.63 -3.21 1.74
N THR A 32 1.68 -4.51 2.04
CA THR A 32 0.75 -5.52 1.53
C THR A 32 -0.70 -5.16 1.83
N SER A 33 -1.61 -5.59 0.96
CA SER A 33 -3.05 -5.46 1.12
C SER A 33 -3.59 -6.18 2.36
N ASP A 34 -4.76 -5.75 2.84
CA ASP A 34 -5.53 -6.48 3.85
C ASP A 34 -6.18 -7.73 3.25
N ILE A 35 -6.41 -8.73 4.09
CA ILE A 35 -7.22 -9.93 3.79
C ILE A 35 -8.36 -10.03 4.80
N GLY A 36 -9.34 -10.88 4.51
CA GLY A 36 -10.51 -11.05 5.36
C GLY A 36 -11.68 -11.65 4.59
N CYS A 37 -12.90 -11.21 4.87
CA CYS A 37 -14.08 -11.67 4.14
C CYS A 37 -15.14 -10.59 3.95
N ILE A 38 -15.96 -10.78 2.92
CA ILE A 38 -17.14 -9.96 2.60
C ILE A 38 -18.34 -10.91 2.41
N ASN A 39 -19.38 -10.76 3.23
CA ASN A 39 -20.50 -11.70 3.32
C ASN A 39 -20.07 -13.17 3.49
N GLY A 40 -18.94 -13.41 4.15
CA GLY A 40 -18.38 -14.75 4.37
C GLY A 40 -17.50 -15.28 3.24
N ASN A 41 -17.40 -14.56 2.11
CA ASN A 41 -16.48 -14.92 1.02
C ASN A 41 -15.09 -14.34 1.30
N ASP A 42 -14.05 -15.17 1.19
CA ASP A 42 -12.68 -14.76 1.52
C ASP A 42 -12.10 -13.81 0.47
N VAL A 43 -11.64 -12.66 0.94
CA VAL A 43 -10.86 -11.69 0.17
C VAL A 43 -9.39 -11.98 0.41
N ILE A 44 -8.68 -12.30 -0.67
CA ILE A 44 -7.26 -12.71 -0.65
C ILE A 44 -6.31 -11.63 -1.15
N ASP A 45 -6.82 -10.63 -1.85
CA ASP A 45 -6.03 -9.49 -2.32
C ASP A 45 -6.91 -8.25 -2.52
N VAL A 46 -6.33 -7.08 -2.27
CA VAL A 46 -7.00 -5.78 -2.43
C VAL A 46 -6.05 -4.78 -3.08
N GLN A 47 -6.44 -4.28 -4.25
CA GLN A 47 -5.56 -3.49 -5.11
C GLN A 47 -6.18 -2.15 -5.51
N LYS A 48 -5.36 -1.11 -5.54
CA LYS A 48 -5.73 0.20 -6.09
C LYS A 48 -5.45 0.20 -7.59
N LYS A 49 -6.48 0.11 -8.43
CA LYS A 49 -6.37 0.08 -9.89
C LYS A 49 -7.14 1.24 -10.55
N LEU A 50 -6.97 1.37 -11.87
CA LEU A 50 -7.52 2.46 -12.68
C LEU A 50 -7.02 3.84 -12.20
N GLY A 51 -7.77 4.90 -12.51
CA GLY A 51 -7.48 6.28 -12.14
C GLY A 51 -6.65 7.03 -13.18
N GLU A 52 -6.65 8.35 -13.02
CA GLU A 52 -5.97 9.29 -13.91
C GLU A 52 -4.78 9.90 -13.16
N LEU A 53 -3.66 10.08 -13.85
CA LEU A 53 -2.48 10.71 -13.26
C LEU A 53 -2.73 12.21 -13.12
N PHE A 54 -2.81 12.68 -11.88
CA PHE A 54 -2.91 14.09 -11.56
C PHE A 54 -1.54 14.57 -11.05
N SER A 55 -0.99 15.58 -11.71
CA SER A 55 0.25 16.22 -11.26
C SER A 55 0.04 17.72 -11.14
N VAL A 56 0.49 18.27 -10.00
CA VAL A 56 0.54 19.72 -9.80
C VAL A 56 1.98 20.14 -10.06
N ARG A 57 2.21 20.93 -11.11
CA ARG A 57 3.52 21.54 -11.34
C ARG A 57 3.66 22.76 -10.44
N ASN A 58 4.35 22.61 -9.32
CA ASN A 58 4.82 23.73 -8.52
C ASN A 58 6.30 23.99 -8.82
N LYS A 59 6.66 25.22 -9.23
CA LYS A 59 8.07 25.58 -9.54
C LYS A 59 9.01 25.46 -8.34
N LYS A 60 8.48 25.42 -7.11
CA LYS A 60 9.26 25.33 -5.87
C LYS A 60 9.36 23.92 -5.28
N VAL A 61 8.47 23.00 -5.67
CA VAL A 61 8.40 21.65 -5.09
C VAL A 61 8.08 20.65 -6.18
N ASN A 62 8.98 19.70 -6.41
CA ASN A 62 8.73 18.59 -7.31
C ASN A 62 7.96 17.51 -6.55
N VAL A 63 6.67 17.37 -6.85
CA VAL A 63 5.81 16.34 -6.26
C VAL A 63 5.46 15.34 -7.35
N SER A 64 5.73 14.07 -7.10
CA SER A 64 5.34 12.98 -8.00
C SER A 64 3.83 13.03 -8.27
N GLY A 65 3.43 12.75 -9.50
CA GLY A 65 2.01 12.68 -9.85
C GLY A 65 1.30 11.62 -9.03
N VAL A 66 0.09 11.93 -8.57
CA VAL A 66 -0.77 11.03 -7.80
C VAL A 66 -1.89 10.51 -8.68
N LYS A 67 -2.22 9.22 -8.56
CA LYS A 67 -3.41 8.67 -9.21
C LYS A 67 -4.66 9.08 -8.43
N ILE A 68 -5.55 9.81 -9.09
CA ILE A 68 -6.87 10.18 -8.60
C ILE A 68 -7.94 9.31 -9.26
N ASN A 69 -9.16 9.30 -8.71
CA ASN A 69 -10.30 8.52 -9.24
C ASN A 69 -10.02 7.02 -9.41
N THR A 70 -9.13 6.47 -8.59
CA THR A 70 -8.85 5.03 -8.56
C THR A 70 -10.03 4.24 -7.99
N ARG A 71 -10.07 2.95 -8.30
CA ARG A 71 -11.00 1.99 -7.69
C ARG A 71 -10.23 1.01 -6.81
N ILE A 72 -10.87 0.58 -5.74
CA ILE A 72 -10.36 -0.46 -4.86
C ILE A 72 -10.99 -1.79 -5.29
N ILE A 73 -10.17 -2.65 -5.83
CA ILE A 73 -10.56 -3.96 -6.36
C ILE A 73 -10.30 -5.01 -5.30
N HIS A 74 -11.30 -5.83 -4.97
CA HIS A 74 -11.19 -6.95 -4.04
C HIS A 74 -11.22 -8.24 -4.86
N THR A 75 -10.19 -9.08 -4.68
CA THR A 75 -10.09 -10.40 -5.30
C THR A 75 -10.45 -11.45 -4.27
N PHE A 76 -11.34 -12.36 -4.65
CA PHE A 76 -11.86 -13.44 -3.82
C PHE A 76 -11.16 -14.75 -4.13
N SER A 77 -11.14 -15.66 -3.15
CA SER A 77 -10.58 -17.01 -3.33
C SER A 77 -11.43 -17.89 -4.26
N ASN A 78 -12.72 -17.58 -4.38
CA ASN A 78 -13.69 -18.30 -5.19
C ASN A 78 -14.58 -17.31 -5.95
N ASP A 79 -15.35 -17.84 -6.91
CA ASP A 79 -16.40 -17.09 -7.57
C ASP A 79 -17.42 -16.56 -6.53
N VAL A 80 -17.78 -15.29 -6.66
CA VAL A 80 -18.77 -14.60 -5.84
C VAL A 80 -19.95 -14.15 -6.69
N ASP A 81 -21.12 -14.05 -6.06
CA ASP A 81 -22.34 -13.55 -6.70
C ASP A 81 -22.82 -12.32 -5.94
N PHE A 82 -22.58 -11.15 -6.53
CA PHE A 82 -22.99 -9.85 -5.99
C PHE A 82 -23.78 -9.10 -7.04
N ASN A 83 -24.87 -8.45 -6.60
CA ASN A 83 -25.68 -7.57 -7.42
C ASN A 83 -25.43 -6.10 -7.05
N SER A 84 -25.60 -5.24 -8.04
CA SER A 84 -25.52 -3.79 -7.80
C SER A 84 -26.62 -3.36 -6.82
N GLY A 85 -26.21 -2.71 -5.72
CA GLY A 85 -27.13 -2.27 -4.66
C GLY A 85 -27.16 -3.20 -3.43
N ASP A 86 -26.49 -4.34 -3.47
CA ASP A 86 -26.39 -5.24 -2.32
C ASP A 86 -25.73 -4.55 -1.12
N LYS A 87 -26.31 -4.80 0.06
CA LYS A 87 -25.68 -4.43 1.34
C LYS A 87 -24.77 -5.56 1.77
N VAL A 88 -23.50 -5.23 2.00
CA VAL A 88 -22.48 -6.22 2.39
C VAL A 88 -21.91 -5.94 3.77
N LYS A 89 -21.52 -7.01 4.46
CA LYS A 89 -20.77 -6.96 5.72
C LYS A 89 -19.33 -7.34 5.45
N MET A 90 -18.42 -6.46 5.83
CA MET A 90 -16.98 -6.62 5.64
C MET A 90 -16.27 -6.89 6.96
N LYS A 91 -15.28 -7.78 6.95
CA LYS A 91 -14.43 -8.08 8.11
C LYS A 91 -13.00 -8.33 7.64
N ILE A 92 -12.04 -7.57 8.15
CA ILE A 92 -10.62 -7.82 7.93
C ILE A 92 -10.06 -8.81 8.96
N ASP A 93 -8.97 -9.51 8.61
CA ASP A 93 -8.13 -10.20 9.59
C ASP A 93 -7.38 -9.15 10.43
N TRP A 94 -7.95 -8.85 11.60
CA TRP A 94 -7.38 -7.85 12.51
C TRP A 94 -6.01 -8.27 13.07
N GLY A 95 -5.79 -9.56 13.31
CA GLY A 95 -4.53 -10.06 13.83
C GLY A 95 -3.39 -9.79 12.85
N ARG A 96 -3.64 -10.05 11.56
CA ARG A 96 -2.71 -9.74 10.48
C ARG A 96 -2.55 -8.23 10.28
N ARG A 97 -3.65 -7.48 10.18
CA ARG A 97 -3.64 -6.01 10.04
C ARG A 97 -2.78 -5.34 11.10
N TYR A 98 -2.95 -5.74 12.35
CA TYR A 98 -2.23 -5.14 13.48
C TYR A 98 -0.72 -5.43 13.42
N LYS A 99 -0.30 -6.62 13.02
CA LYS A 99 1.14 -6.92 12.78
C LYS A 99 1.71 -6.01 11.69
N ILE A 100 1.00 -5.86 10.57
CA ILE A 100 1.39 -4.97 9.47
C ILE A 100 1.51 -3.51 9.96
N MET A 101 0.57 -3.01 10.77
CA MET A 101 0.63 -1.66 11.35
C MET A 101 1.89 -1.45 12.19
N LYS A 102 2.25 -2.44 13.03
CA LYS A 102 3.48 -2.39 13.83
C LYS A 102 4.72 -2.33 12.94
N HIS A 103 4.79 -3.18 11.92
CA HIS A 103 5.91 -3.18 10.98
C HIS A 103 5.98 -1.90 10.13
N HIS A 104 4.84 -1.32 9.76
CA HIS A 104 4.78 -0.04 9.08
C HIS A 104 5.31 1.10 9.96
N THR A 105 4.93 1.11 11.23
CA THR A 105 5.42 2.11 12.19
C THR A 105 6.93 1.94 12.41
N LEU A 106 7.38 0.71 12.61
CA LEU A 106 8.81 0.38 12.76
C LEU A 106 9.62 0.74 11.51
N SER A 107 9.03 0.57 10.33
CA SER A 107 9.62 0.94 9.04
C SER A 107 9.97 2.44 8.99
N HIS A 108 9.12 3.32 9.53
CA HIS A 108 9.43 4.76 9.60
C HIS A 108 10.59 5.05 10.55
N PHE A 109 10.66 4.37 11.69
CA PHE A 109 11.80 4.51 12.61
C PHE A 109 13.09 4.00 11.98
N LEU A 110 13.05 2.85 11.30
CA LEU A 110 14.21 2.30 10.60
C LEU A 110 14.68 3.26 9.50
N PHE A 111 13.75 3.79 8.69
CA PHE A 111 14.04 4.80 7.66
C PHE A 111 14.71 6.03 8.25
N HIS A 112 14.18 6.55 9.35
CA HIS A 112 14.78 7.68 10.06
C HIS A 112 16.19 7.35 10.58
N ALA A 113 16.39 6.19 11.19
CA ALA A 113 17.67 5.79 11.77
C ALA A 113 18.76 5.66 10.71
N PHE A 114 18.54 4.90 9.63
CA PHE A 114 19.56 4.76 8.59
C PHE A 114 19.77 6.03 7.79
N ASN A 115 18.74 6.86 7.59
CA ASN A 115 18.94 8.17 6.97
C ASN A 115 19.83 9.06 7.82
N THR A 116 19.58 9.08 9.14
CA THR A 116 20.37 9.90 10.06
C THR A 116 21.83 9.47 10.07
N VAL A 117 22.11 8.16 10.12
CA VAL A 117 23.49 7.65 10.12
C VAL A 117 24.16 7.92 8.78
N LEU A 118 23.58 7.50 7.66
CA LEU A 118 24.21 7.64 6.34
C LEU A 118 24.46 9.10 5.95
N ASN A 119 23.60 10.03 6.38
CA ASN A 119 23.84 11.46 6.20
C ASN A 119 25.07 11.97 6.95
N ARG A 120 25.38 11.44 8.14
CA ARG A 120 26.62 11.79 8.88
C ARG A 120 27.89 11.36 8.15
N TYR A 121 27.78 10.32 7.33
CA TYR A 121 28.86 9.83 6.46
C TYR A 121 28.83 10.47 5.07
N ASN A 122 28.00 11.50 4.84
CA ASN A 122 27.82 12.15 3.54
C ASN A 122 27.44 11.16 2.42
N VAL A 123 26.67 10.12 2.75
CA VAL A 123 26.18 9.12 1.81
C VAL A 123 24.74 9.43 1.42
N ASP A 124 24.53 9.79 0.16
CA ASP A 124 23.19 9.94 -0.40
C ASP A 124 22.48 8.58 -0.49
N ILE A 125 21.17 8.62 -0.22
CA ILE A 125 20.35 7.42 -0.07
C ILE A 125 19.40 7.31 -1.24
N PHE A 126 19.53 6.21 -1.97
CA PHE A 126 18.56 5.85 -3.00
C PHE A 126 17.87 4.53 -2.63
N LEU A 127 16.57 4.64 -2.34
CA LEU A 127 15.70 3.49 -2.10
C LEU A 127 15.41 2.77 -3.41
N LYS A 128 15.75 1.49 -3.50
CA LYS A 128 15.29 0.59 -4.56
C LYS A 128 13.89 0.05 -4.30
N GLY A 129 13.54 -0.13 -3.03
CA GLY A 129 12.25 -0.68 -2.66
C GLY A 129 12.02 -0.69 -1.15
N CYS A 130 10.75 -0.81 -0.79
CA CYS A 130 10.27 -1.01 0.57
C CYS A 130 9.20 -2.12 0.52
N SER A 131 9.26 -3.05 1.46
CA SER A 131 8.25 -4.11 1.63
C SER A 131 7.87 -4.22 3.09
N ILE A 132 6.57 -4.22 3.37
CA ILE A 132 5.99 -4.25 4.70
C ILE A 132 4.86 -5.27 4.69
N ASN A 133 5.02 -6.34 5.46
CA ASN A 133 4.03 -7.39 5.63
C ASN A 133 3.93 -7.80 7.10
N GLU A 134 3.16 -8.84 7.39
CA GLU A 134 2.90 -9.34 8.75
C GLU A 134 4.11 -10.01 9.42
N GLU A 135 5.15 -10.34 8.64
CA GLU A 135 6.37 -11.00 9.13
C GLU A 135 7.50 -9.99 9.37
N ARG A 136 7.65 -8.99 8.49
CA ARG A 136 8.74 -8.00 8.57
C ARG A 136 8.42 -6.71 7.80
N ALA A 137 9.26 -5.70 8.07
CA ALA A 137 9.48 -4.58 7.17
C ALA A 137 10.93 -4.57 6.68
N SER A 138 11.15 -4.24 5.40
CA SER A 138 12.48 -4.18 4.80
C SER A 138 12.63 -3.02 3.84
N TYR A 139 13.86 -2.52 3.75
CA TYR A 139 14.29 -1.55 2.75
C TYR A 139 15.40 -2.15 1.92
N SER A 140 15.36 -1.89 0.61
CA SER A 140 16.44 -2.21 -0.31
C SER A 140 17.13 -0.92 -0.71
N LEU A 141 18.44 -0.82 -0.45
CA LEU A 141 19.26 0.35 -0.75
C LEU A 141 20.20 0.07 -1.92
N THR A 142 20.60 1.11 -2.66
CA THR A 142 21.72 1.04 -3.62
C THR A 142 23.07 0.92 -2.92
N ASN A 143 23.22 1.62 -1.80
CA ASN A 143 24.47 1.74 -1.07
C ASN A 143 24.67 0.51 -0.18
N LYS A 144 25.92 0.04 -0.08
CA LYS A 144 26.28 -0.94 0.94
C LYS A 144 26.33 -0.25 2.29
N ILE A 145 25.76 -0.88 3.31
CA ILE A 145 25.90 -0.46 4.70
C ILE A 145 27.11 -1.21 5.28
N THR A 146 28.07 -0.49 5.85
CA THR A 146 29.21 -1.10 6.56
C THR A 146 28.78 -1.63 7.93
N ASP A 147 29.56 -2.53 8.53
CA ASP A 147 29.24 -3.06 9.86
C ASP A 147 29.21 -1.97 10.94
N GLU A 148 30.07 -0.95 10.81
CA GLU A 148 30.09 0.23 11.68
C GLU A 148 28.78 1.04 11.57
N GLN A 149 28.36 1.36 10.34
CA GLN A 149 27.10 2.06 10.10
C GLN A 149 25.90 1.25 10.61
N LEU A 150 25.90 -0.07 10.41
CA LEU A 150 24.84 -0.95 10.89
C LEU A 150 24.76 -0.96 12.43
N ALA A 151 25.91 -0.93 13.12
CA ALA A 151 25.96 -0.85 14.57
C ALA A 151 25.37 0.48 15.08
N GLU A 152 25.70 1.61 14.44
CA GLU A 152 25.11 2.92 14.78
C GLU A 152 23.59 2.96 14.55
N ILE A 153 23.11 2.42 13.42
CA ILE A 153 21.68 2.35 13.12
C ILE A 153 20.94 1.58 14.21
N LYS A 154 21.49 0.44 14.65
CA LYS A 154 20.89 -0.35 15.73
C LYS A 154 20.87 0.40 17.06
N ASN A 155 21.89 1.20 17.36
CA ASN A 155 21.94 2.00 18.58
C ASN A 155 20.89 3.12 18.61
N LEU A 156 20.55 3.72 17.46
CA LEU A 156 19.47 4.72 17.37
C LEU A 156 18.06 4.14 17.52
N LEU A 157 17.89 2.84 17.34
CA LEU A 157 16.60 2.14 17.43
C LEU A 157 16.33 1.51 18.81
N ARG A 158 17.31 1.56 19.72
CA ARG A 158 17.20 1.09 21.11
C ARG A 158 16.63 2.18 21.99
#